data_AF-A0A1V5X517-F1
#
_entry.id   AF-A0A1V5X517-F1
#
_cell.length_a   1.000
_cell.length_b   1.000
_cell.length_c   1.000
_cell.angle_alpha   90.00
_cell.angle_beta   90.00
_cell.angle_gamma   90.00
#
_symmetry.space_group_name_H-M   'P 1'
#
loop_
_entity.id
_entity.type
_entity.pdbx_description
1 polymer ?
#
loop_
_entity_poly.entity_id
_entity_poly.type
_entity_poly.pdbx_seq_one_letter_code
_entity_poly.pdbx_strand_id
1 'polypeptide(L)'
;MEEFSIYNGLVFEQTCFACPEQYDVYKDDAIAGYIRLRWGHLRCDFPDVDGETIYEHYFDNGMQGMFWDEESRELHLTAISNAINDKLKEENVLQGN
;
A
#
# COMPACT_ATOMS: atom_id res chain seq x y z
N MET A 1 15.09 12.02 -5.97
CA MET A 1 13.85 12.37 -6.68
C MET A 1 12.83 11.42 -6.09
N GLU A 2 11.89 11.92 -5.32
CA GLU A 2 10.78 11.10 -4.82
C GLU A 2 9.99 10.62 -6.03
N GLU A 3 9.76 9.32 -6.12
CA GLU A 3 8.99 8.71 -7.20
C GLU A 3 7.56 8.53 -6.71
N PHE A 4 6.63 9.24 -7.35
CA PHE A 4 5.21 9.20 -7.04
C PHE A 4 4.48 8.40 -8.11
N SER A 5 3.58 7.53 -7.67
CA SER A 5 2.64 6.81 -8.52
C SER A 5 1.22 7.07 -8.05
N ILE A 6 0.25 7.01 -8.97
CA ILE A 6 -1.15 7.32 -8.67
C ILE A 6 -2.00 6.11 -9.01
N TYR A 7 -2.70 5.58 -8.00
CA TYR A 7 -3.61 4.45 -8.13
C TYR A 7 -4.97 4.81 -7.53
N ASN A 8 -6.04 4.76 -8.33
CA ASN A 8 -7.42 5.03 -7.89
C ASN A 8 -7.58 6.33 -7.06
N GLY A 9 -6.85 7.38 -7.47
CA GLY A 9 -6.89 8.69 -6.81
C GLY A 9 -6.23 8.73 -5.43
N LEU A 10 -5.31 7.81 -5.15
CA LEU A 10 -4.37 7.80 -4.03
C LEU A 10 -2.96 8.05 -4.56
N VAL A 11 -2.16 8.80 -3.81
CA VAL A 11 -0.76 9.07 -4.13
C VAL A 11 0.11 8.10 -3.35
N PHE A 12 0.91 7.31 -4.06
CA PHE A 12 1.86 6.35 -3.49
C PHE A 12 3.25 6.98 -3.64
N GLU A 13 3.82 7.41 -2.52
CA GLU A 13 5.17 7.94 -2.42
C GLU A 13 6.12 6.81 -2.07
N GLN A 14 7.03 6.45 -2.99
CA GLN A 14 8.01 5.40 -2.70
C GLN A 14 9.10 5.94 -1.77
N THR A 15 9.12 5.48 -0.52
CA THR A 15 10.09 5.91 0.49
C THR A 15 11.37 5.07 0.48
N CYS A 16 11.28 3.84 -0.04
CA CYS A 16 12.43 2.98 -0.31
C CYS A 16 12.10 2.04 -1.48
N PHE A 17 12.94 1.99 -2.51
CA PHE A 17 12.76 1.09 -3.66
C PHE A 17 13.44 -0.28 -3.48
N ALA A 18 14.29 -0.43 -2.45
CA ALA A 18 15.18 -1.57 -2.27
C ALA A 18 14.60 -2.61 -1.30
N CYS A 19 15.39 -3.25 -0.44
CA CYS A 19 14.89 -4.22 0.55
C CYS A 19 14.87 -3.58 1.95
N PRO A 20 13.69 -3.17 2.48
CA PRO A 20 12.34 -3.41 1.94
C PRO A 20 11.86 -2.31 0.97
N GLU A 21 11.00 -2.69 0.01
CA GLU A 21 10.30 -1.76 -0.86
C GLU A 21 9.09 -1.23 -0.09
N GLN A 22 8.94 0.09 -0.06
CA GLN A 22 8.06 0.79 0.86
C GLN A 22 7.38 1.98 0.20
N TYR A 23 6.12 2.20 0.60
CA TYR A 23 5.34 3.35 0.17
C TYR A 23 4.56 3.95 1.33
N ASP A 24 4.56 5.28 1.38
CA ASP A 24 3.56 6.03 2.13
C ASP A 24 2.43 6.39 1.15
N VAL A 25 1.18 6.15 1.56
CA VAL A 25 0.00 6.36 0.71
C VAL A 25 -0.82 7.50 1.26
N TYR A 26 -1.20 8.43 0.38
CA TYR A 26 -1.96 9.62 0.75
C TYR A 26 -3.29 9.73 -0.01
N LYS A 27 -4.30 10.21 0.69
CA LYS A 27 -5.58 10.67 0.15
C LYS A 27 -5.79 12.13 0.54
N ASP A 28 -5.88 13.03 -0.44
CA ASP A 28 -6.15 14.45 -0.20
C ASP A 28 -5.24 15.06 0.90
N ASP A 29 -3.93 14.81 0.80
CA ASP A 29 -2.86 15.20 1.75
C ASP A 29 -2.88 14.53 3.15
N ALA A 30 -3.82 13.61 3.40
CA ALA A 30 -3.84 12.80 4.62
C ALA A 30 -3.24 11.41 4.40
N ILE A 31 -2.50 10.89 5.39
CA ILE A 31 -2.00 9.51 5.38
C ILE A 31 -3.19 8.54 5.33
N ALA A 32 -3.15 7.62 4.38
CA ALA A 32 -4.20 6.67 4.04
C ALA A 32 -3.69 5.23 3.87
N GLY A 33 -2.40 4.99 4.02
CA GLY A 33 -1.84 3.65 4.13
C GLY A 33 -0.32 3.64 4.21
N TYR A 34 0.22 2.56 4.77
CA TYR A 34 1.64 2.26 4.73
C TYR A 34 1.85 0.89 4.08
N ILE A 35 2.68 0.82 3.04
CA ILE A 35 2.94 -0.41 2.29
C ILE A 35 4.38 -0.86 2.54
N ARG A 36 4.56 -2.17 2.73
CA ARG A 36 5.87 -2.76 2.92
C ARG A 36 5.96 -4.15 2.34
N LEU A 37 6.96 -4.38 1.49
CA LEU A 37 7.38 -5.69 1.02
C LEU A 37 8.70 -6.10 1.67
N ARG A 38 8.67 -7.13 2.52
CA ARG A 38 9.89 -7.70 3.11
C ARG A 38 9.72 -9.17 3.40
N TRP A 39 10.77 -9.95 3.13
CA TRP A 39 10.81 -11.39 3.42
C TRP A 39 9.65 -12.16 2.76
N GLY A 40 9.34 -11.83 1.51
CA GLY A 40 8.23 -12.42 0.77
C GLY A 40 6.84 -11.95 1.22
N HIS A 41 6.74 -11.09 2.22
CA HIS A 41 5.48 -10.60 2.74
C HIS A 41 5.26 -9.15 2.31
N LEU A 42 4.29 -8.95 1.42
CA LEU A 42 3.72 -7.65 1.08
C LEU A 42 2.52 -7.40 1.98
N ARG A 43 2.48 -6.23 2.64
CA ARG A 43 1.30 -5.81 3.39
C ARG A 43 1.00 -4.33 3.22
N CYS A 44 -0.25 -3.97 3.45
CA CYS A 44 -0.70 -2.59 3.63
C CYS A 44 -1.40 -2.45 4.98
N ASP A 45 -0.88 -1.54 5.81
CA ASP A 45 -1.43 -1.16 7.10
C ASP A 45 -2.21 0.16 6.95
N PHE A 46 -3.39 0.27 7.57
CA PHE A 46 -4.29 1.43 7.50
C PHE A 46 -4.63 2.00 8.90
N PRO A 47 -4.69 3.33 9.06
CA PRO A 47 -4.36 4.34 8.05
C PRO A 47 -2.84 4.53 7.89
N ASP A 48 -2.05 4.11 8.88
CA ASP A 48 -0.60 4.32 8.93
C ASP A 48 0.09 3.06 9.51
N VAL A 49 1.41 3.12 9.69
CA VAL A 49 2.23 2.10 10.35
C VAL A 49 1.61 1.62 11.66
N ASP A 50 1.67 0.29 11.87
CA ASP A 50 1.06 -0.41 13.03
C ASP A 50 -0.47 -0.25 13.13
N GLY A 51 -1.13 0.23 12.07
CA GLY A 51 -2.57 0.18 11.90
C GLY A 51 -3.12 -1.23 11.61
N GLU A 52 -4.37 -1.29 11.16
CA GLU A 52 -5.00 -2.53 10.73
C GLU A 52 -4.41 -2.97 9.39
N THR A 53 -3.91 -4.20 9.29
CA THR A 53 -3.51 -4.77 8.00
C THR A 53 -4.75 -5.07 7.16
N ILE A 54 -4.98 -4.27 6.13
CA ILE A 54 -6.15 -4.37 5.24
C ILE A 54 -5.84 -5.11 3.93
N TYR A 55 -4.56 -5.37 3.66
CA TYR A 55 -4.12 -6.18 2.54
C TYR A 55 -2.84 -6.92 2.92
N GLU A 56 -2.76 -8.20 2.59
CA GLU A 56 -1.52 -8.98 2.69
C GLU A 56 -1.39 -9.95 1.51
N HIS A 57 -0.15 -10.21 1.12
CA HIS A 57 0.20 -11.22 0.13
C HIS A 57 1.56 -11.84 0.47
N TYR A 58 1.65 -13.17 0.33
CA TYR A 58 2.87 -13.93 0.54
C TYR A 58 3.36 -14.47 -0.80
N PHE A 59 4.52 -13.98 -1.24
CA PHE A 59 5.22 -14.51 -2.41
C PHE A 59 5.93 -15.82 -2.08
N ASP A 60 6.06 -16.70 -3.08
CA ASP A 60 6.77 -17.98 -2.94
C ASP A 60 8.23 -17.79 -2.50
N ASN A 61 8.85 -16.68 -2.87
CA ASN A 61 10.20 -16.33 -2.41
C ASN A 61 10.16 -15.56 -1.09
N GLY A 62 10.41 -16.27 0.02
CA GLY A 62 10.53 -15.70 1.37
C GLY A 62 11.70 -14.72 1.58
N MET A 63 12.55 -14.46 0.59
CA MET A 63 13.57 -13.41 0.62
C MET A 63 13.20 -12.18 -0.22
N GLN A 64 12.03 -12.18 -0.87
CA GLN A 64 11.62 -11.08 -1.73
C GLN A 64 11.39 -9.82 -0.89
N GLY A 65 12.12 -8.77 -1.22
CA GLY A 65 12.03 -7.45 -0.57
C GLY A 65 11.61 -6.33 -1.52
N MET A 66 11.40 -6.65 -2.79
CA MET A 66 10.96 -5.74 -3.85
C MET A 66 10.20 -6.53 -4.91
N PHE A 67 9.40 -5.86 -5.73
CA PHE A 67 8.82 -6.44 -6.94
C PHE A 67 9.92 -6.69 -7.98
N TRP A 68 9.83 -7.81 -8.69
CA TRP A 68 10.80 -8.18 -9.73
C TRP A 68 10.40 -7.71 -11.13
N ASP A 69 9.10 -7.47 -11.30
CA ASP A 69 8.49 -7.06 -12.56
C ASP A 69 7.41 -6.02 -12.27
N GLU A 70 7.23 -5.13 -13.25
CA GLU A 70 6.28 -4.02 -13.14
C GLU A 70 4.83 -4.50 -13.19
N GLU A 71 4.54 -5.62 -13.88
CA GLU A 71 3.18 -6.18 -13.95
C GLU A 71 2.68 -6.62 -12.56
N SER A 72 3.51 -7.33 -11.80
CA SER A 72 3.25 -7.71 -10.42
C SER A 72 3.11 -6.47 -9.52
N ARG A 73 4.00 -5.49 -9.67
CA ARG A 73 3.91 -4.22 -8.92
C ARG A 73 2.57 -3.53 -9.19
N GLU A 74 2.21 -3.29 -10.45
CA GLU A 74 0.97 -2.64 -10.85
C GLU A 74 -0.26 -3.41 -10.35
N LEU A 75 -0.27 -4.74 -10.47
CA LEU A 75 -1.36 -5.60 -10.00
C LEU A 75 -1.59 -5.41 -8.49
N HIS A 76 -0.53 -5.53 -7.69
CA HIS A 76 -0.63 -5.47 -6.23
C HIS A 76 -0.92 -4.05 -5.73
N LEU A 77 -0.26 -3.01 -6.26
CA LEU A 77 -0.52 -1.63 -5.84
C LEU A 77 -1.93 -1.18 -6.24
N THR A 78 -2.45 -1.63 -7.40
CA THR A 78 -3.86 -1.41 -7.76
C THR A 78 -4.80 -2.10 -6.78
N ALA A 79 -4.54 -3.36 -6.40
CA ALA A 79 -5.36 -4.07 -5.43
C ALA A 79 -5.36 -3.40 -4.04
N ILE A 80 -4.19 -2.95 -3.57
CA ILE A 80 -4.05 -2.20 -2.32
C ILE A 80 -4.84 -0.89 -2.37
N SER A 81 -4.76 -0.15 -3.48
CA SER A 81 -5.51 1.11 -3.63
C SER A 81 -7.04 0.91 -3.57
N ASN A 82 -7.55 -0.24 -4.04
CA ASN A 82 -8.96 -0.59 -3.88
C ASN A 82 -9.30 -0.85 -2.40
N ALA A 83 -8.48 -1.64 -1.70
CA ALA A 83 -8.67 -1.94 -0.28
C ALA A 83 -8.69 -0.67 0.59
N ILE A 84 -7.76 0.27 0.36
CA ILE A 84 -7.73 1.57 1.05
C ILE A 84 -9.01 2.35 0.79
N ASN A 85 -9.44 2.46 -0.47
CA ASN A 85 -10.66 3.20 -0.81
C ASN A 85 -11.92 2.57 -0.20
N ASP A 86 -11.99 1.24 -0.10
CA ASP A 86 -13.11 0.57 0.54
C ASP A 86 -13.11 0.81 2.06
N LYS A 87 -11.93 0.74 2.71
CA LYS A 87 -11.79 1.08 4.13
C LYS A 87 -12.17 2.54 4.43
N LEU A 88 -11.74 3.48 3.58
CA LEU A 88 -12.13 4.89 3.69
C LEU A 88 -13.66 5.08 3.56
N LYS A 89 -14.33 4.36 2.66
CA LYS A 89 -15.80 4.42 2.55
C LYS A 89 -16.47 3.87 3.81
N GLU A 90 -15.98 2.77 4.36
CA GLU A 90 -16.50 2.19 5.60
C GLU A 90 -16.43 3.18 6.76
N GLU A 91 -15.26 3.81 6.98
CA GLU A 91 -15.08 4.83 8.03
C GLU A 91 -16.00 6.06 7.82
N ASN A 92 -16.17 6.52 6.58
CA ASN A 92 -17.07 7.63 6.26
C ASN A 92 -18.55 7.28 6.54
N VAL A 93 -18.95 6.02 6.33
CA VAL A 93 -20.29 5.54 6.66
C VAL A 93 -20.48 5.46 8.19
N LEU A 94 -19.45 5.07 8.94
CA LEU A 94 -19.50 4.97 10.40
C LEU A 94 -19.57 6.34 11.08
N GLN A 95 -18.96 7.39 10.52
CA GLN A 95 -19.00 8.76 11.05
C GLN A 95 -20.27 9.53 10.66
N GLY A 96 -21.10 8.99 9.76
CA GLY A 96 -22.25 9.66 9.16
C GLY A 96 -23.63 9.40 9.79
N ASN A 97 -23.70 8.93 11.04
CA ASN A 97 -24.96 8.72 11.79
C ASN A 97 -25.08 9.58 13.04
#